data_AF-A0A8S3I0D6-F1
#
_entry.id   AF-A0A8S3I0D6-F1
#
_cell.length_a   1.000
_cell.length_b   1.000
_cell.length_c   1.000
_cell.angle_alpha   90.00
_cell.angle_beta   90.00
_cell.angle_gamma   90.00
#
_symmetry.space_group_name_H-M   'P 1'
#
loop_
_entity.id
_entity.type
_entity.pdbx_description
1 polymer ?
#
loop_
_entity_poly.entity_id
_entity_poly.type
_entity_poly.pdbx_seq_one_letter_code
_entity_poly.pdbx_strand_id
1 'polypeptide(L)' 'MFLETSAMTGEKVPDCFLQCARMILSKIDSGTIDPYRMYSGIQCGRSLAANRFNRDQNSNSADEQIHKSTPGCGSC' A
#
# COMPACT_ATOMS: atom_id res chain seq x y z
N MET A 1 -16.85 -16.79 -18.39
CA MET A 1 -16.85 -18.19 -17.90
C MET A 1 -17.78 -18.29 -16.71
N PHE A 2 -18.38 -19.46 -16.50
CA PHE A 2 -19.20 -19.76 -15.33
C PHE A 2 -18.46 -20.81 -14.47
N LEU A 3 -18.45 -20.60 -13.15
CA LEU A 3 -17.82 -21.50 -12.18
C LEU A 3 -18.70 -21.55 -10.91
N GLU A 4 -19.20 -22.74 -10.58
CA GLU A 4 -19.90 -22.96 -9.31
C GLU A 4 -18.90 -22.99 -8.16
N THR A 5 -19.21 -22.25 -7.08
CA THR A 5 -18.35 -22.10 -5.91
C THR A 5 -19.19 -22.12 -4.64
N SER A 6 -18.61 -22.58 -3.53
CA SER A 6 -19.25 -22.55 -2.22
C SER A 6 -18.38 -21.76 -1.25
N ALA A 7 -18.87 -20.60 -0.80
CA ALA A 7 -18.18 -19.79 0.20
C ALA A 7 -18.15 -20.46 1.58
N MET A 8 -19.12 -21.32 1.88
CA MET A 8 -19.21 -22.03 3.17
C MET A 8 -18.18 -23.15 3.29
N THR A 9 -17.97 -23.92 2.20
CA THR A 9 -17.00 -25.02 2.18
C THR A 9 -15.64 -24.61 1.62
N GLY A 10 -15.56 -23.44 0.97
CA GLY A 10 -14.37 -22.95 0.28
C GLY A 10 -14.13 -23.58 -1.10
N GLU A 11 -15.07 -24.39 -1.60
CA GLU A 11 -14.91 -25.08 -2.88
C GLU A 11 -14.79 -24.08 -4.04
N LYS A 12 -13.70 -24.21 -4.82
CA LYS A 12 -13.42 -23.44 -6.05
C LYS A 12 -13.38 -21.91 -5.87
N VAL A 13 -13.38 -21.42 -4.63
CA VAL A 13 -13.29 -19.99 -4.32
C VAL A 13 -11.95 -19.41 -4.83
N PRO A 14 -10.78 -20.00 -4.53
CA PRO A 14 -9.50 -19.46 -5.03
C PRO A 14 -9.41 -19.48 -6.56
N ASP A 15 -9.94 -20.53 -7.19
CA ASP A 15 -9.91 -20.70 -8.65
C ASP A 15 -10.74 -19.63 -9.36
N CYS A 16 -11.88 -19.23 -8.79
CA CYS A 16 -12.71 -18.15 -9.32
C CYS A 16 -11.96 -16.81 -9.34
N PHE A 17 -11.29 -16.46 -8.24
CA PHE A 17 -10.50 -15.24 -8.15
C PHE A 17 -9.30 -15.26 -9.11
N LEU A 18 -8.58 -16.38 -9.16
CA LEU A 18 -7.43 -16.54 -10.04
C LEU A 18 -7.83 -16.44 -11.51
N GLN A 19 -8.94 -17.06 -11.89
CA GLN A 19 -9.46 -17.01 -13.25
C GLN A 19 -9.93 -15.60 -13.61
N CYS A 20 -10.64 -14.91 -12.71
CA CYS A 20 -11.03 -13.52 -12.91
C CYS A 20 -9.82 -12.60 -13.10
N ALA A 21 -8.78 -12.76 -12.26
CA ALA A 21 -7.55 -11.97 -12.36
C ALA A 21 -6.86 -12.16 -13.73
N ARG A 22 -6.74 -13.41 -14.19
CA ARG A 22 -6.18 -13.72 -15.52
C ARG A 22 -7.00 -13.10 -16.64
N MET A 23 -8.33 -13.16 -16.56
CA MET A 23 -9.21 -12.55 -17.56
C MET A 23 -9.02 -11.03 -17.64
N ILE A 24 -8.89 -10.36 -16.49
CA ILE A 24 -8.61 -8.92 -16.46
C ILE A 24 -7.27 -8.63 -17.15
N LEU A 25 -6.22 -9.40 -16.83
CA LEU A 25 -4.91 -9.24 -17.46
C LEU A 25 -4.98 -9.46 -18.97
N SER A 26 -5.62 -10.53 -19.44
CA SER A 26 -5.78 -10.78 -20.87
C SER A 26 -6.54 -9.67 -21.59
N LYS A 27 -7.50 -9.01 -20.93
CA LYS A 27 -8.21 -7.85 -21.49
C LYS A 27 -7.36 -6.57 -21.52
N ILE A 28 -6.39 -6.44 -20.62
CA ILE A 28 -5.38 -5.37 -20.67
C ILE A 28 -4.44 -5.63 -21.85
N ASP A 29 -3.91 -6.85 -21.96
CA ASP A 29 -2.99 -7.25 -23.03
C ASP A 29 -3.62 -7.10 -24.42
N SER A 30 -4.92 -7.38 -24.55
CA SER A 30 -5.68 -7.18 -25.79
C SER A 30 -6.05 -5.72 -26.08
N GLY A 31 -5.73 -4.78 -25.18
CA GLY A 31 -6.10 -3.37 -25.29
C GLY A 31 -7.59 -3.07 -25.09
N THR A 32 -8.38 -4.06 -24.66
CA THR A 32 -9.82 -3.86 -24.37
C THR A 32 -10.03 -3.06 -23.09
N ILE A 33 -9.11 -3.17 -22.13
CA ILE A 33 -9.07 -2.36 -20.92
C ILE A 33 -7.79 -1.52 -20.94
N ASP A 34 -7.94 -0.19 -20.92
CA ASP A 34 -6.81 0.71 -20.69
C ASP A 34 -6.55 0.86 -19.18
N PRO A 35 -5.39 0.41 -18.67
CA PRO A 35 -5.07 0.49 -17.25
C PRO A 35 -4.92 1.92 -16.74
N TYR A 36 -4.58 2.89 -17.60
CA TYR A 36 -4.37 4.29 -17.20
C TYR A 36 -5.63 5.14 -17.30
N ARG A 37 -6.74 4.56 -17.78
CA ARG A 37 -8.02 5.25 -17.83
C ARG A 37 -8.45 5.66 -16.43
N MET A 38 -8.92 6.90 -16.28
CA MET A 38 -9.50 7.35 -15.01
C MET A 38 -10.63 6.42 -14.59
N TYR A 39 -10.60 6.00 -13.33
CA TYR A 39 -11.55 5.05 -12.74
C TYR A 39 -11.53 3.64 -13.35
N SER A 40 -10.43 3.20 -13.95
CA SER A 40 -10.26 1.80 -14.42
C SER A 40 -10.25 0.76 -13.29
N GLY A 41 -10.03 1.19 -12.04
CA GLY A 41 -9.83 0.30 -10.90
C GLY A 41 -8.47 -0.42 -10.90
N ILE A 42 -7.58 -0.11 -11.85
CA ILE A 42 -6.27 -0.72 -11.99
C ILE A 42 -5.20 0.25 -11.49
N GLN A 43 -4.38 -0.21 -10.54
CA GLN A 43 -3.26 0.57 -10.02
C GLN A 43 -1.94 0.01 -10.56
N CYS A 44 -1.41 0.64 -11.61
CA CYS A 44 -0.08 0.34 -12.14
C CYS A 44 0.97 1.31 -11.57
N GLY A 45 2.09 0.80 -11.06
CA GLY A 45 3.28 1.61 -10.77
C GLY A 45 3.23 2.56 -9.56
N ARG A 46 2.08 2.76 -8.90
CA ARG A 46 2.04 3.49 -7.61
C ARG A 46 2.33 2.52 -6.48
N SER A 47 3.61 2.34 -6.16
CA SER A 47 4.06 1.59 -5.00
C SER A 47 3.32 2.06 -3.74
N LEU A 48 2.51 1.19 -3.14
CA LEU A 48 2.05 1.37 -1.76
C LEU A 48 3.23 1.49 -0.76
N ALA A 49 4.44 1.14 -1.19
CA ALA A 49 5.68 1.36 -0.45
C ALA A 49 6.17 2.83 -0.45
N ALA A 50 5.80 3.65 -1.44
CA ALA A 50 6.24 5.06 -1.48
C ALA A 50 5.66 5.90 -0.33
N ASN A 51 4.51 5.49 0.22
CA ASN A 51 3.88 6.17 1.35
C ASN A 51 4.24 5.55 2.72
N ARG A 52 5.00 4.45 2.76
CA ARG A 52 5.52 3.86 4.00
C ARG A 52 6.96 4.24 4.31
N PHE A 53 7.74 4.68 3.32
CA PHE A 53 9.14 5.03 3.55
C PHE A 53 9.36 6.42 4.19
N ASN A 54 8.34 7.28 4.23
CA ASN A 54 8.49 8.67 4.69
C ASN A 54 8.01 8.91 6.14
N ARG A 55 7.54 7.88 6.86
CA ARG A 55 6.98 8.04 8.21
C ARG A 55 7.97 7.72 9.35
N ASP A 56 9.09 7.06 9.05
CA ASP A 56 10.09 6.67 10.04
C ASP A 56 11.27 7.65 10.19
N GLN A 57 11.32 8.74 9.41
CA GLN A 57 12.41 9.73 9.45
C GLN A 57 12.13 10.94 10.40
N ASN A 58 10.92 11.06 10.98
CA ASN A 58 10.56 12.22 11.82
C ASN A 58 10.52 11.94 13.34
N SER A 59 11.16 10.87 13.81
CA SER A 59 11.15 10.48 15.24
C SER A 59 12.48 10.63 15.97
N ASN A 60 13.50 11.29 15.39
CA ASN A 60 14.84 11.40 15.98
C ASN A 60 15.38 12.84 16.12
N SER A 61 14.57 13.78 16.60
CA SER A 61 15.06 15.14 16.93
C SER A 61 14.66 15.64 18.32
N ALA A 62 14.46 14.75 19.31
CA ALA A 62 14.06 15.16 20.66
C ALA A 62 14.97 14.68 21.81
N ASP A 63 16.10 14.02 21.56
CA ASP A 63 16.89 13.40 22.65
C ASP A 63 18.41 13.54 22.53
N GLU A 64 18.91 14.73 22.18
CA GLU A 64 20.31 15.07 22.45
C GLU A 64 20.52 16.55 22.79
N GLN A 65 19.89 17.01 23.87
CA GLN A 65 20.38 18.19 24.62
C GLN A 65 20.28 17.94 26.13
N ILE A 66 20.89 16.84 26.58
CA ILE A 66 21.14 16.61 28.01
C ILE A 66 22.66 16.66 28.20
N HIS A 67 23.10 17.58 29.07
CA HIS A 67 24.47 18.00 29.41
C HIS A 67 25.15 19.04 28.49
N LYS A 68 25.07 20.32 28.90
CA LYS A 68 26.16 20.94 29.70
C LYS A 68 25.78 22.35 30.20
N SER A 69 26.09 22.57 31.49
CA SER A 69 26.32 23.88 32.16
C SER A 69 25.15 24.51 32.93
N THR A 70 24.99 24.13 34.20
CA THR A 70 24.86 25.13 35.29
C THR A 70 26.27 25.64 35.63
N PRO A 71 26.50 26.94 35.94
CA PRO A 71 26.07 27.53 37.22
C PRO A 71 25.70 29.03 37.20
N GLY A 72 25.15 29.53 38.32
CA GLY A 72 25.11 30.95 38.72
C GLY A 72 23.77 31.64 38.45
N CYS A 73 22.90 31.86 39.45
CA CYS A 73 22.91 32.90 40.49
C CYS A 73 22.74 34.35 39.97
N GLY A 74 21.87 35.12 40.64
CA GLY A 74 21.64 36.56 40.42
C GLY A 74 20.18 36.85 40.04
N SER A 75 19.24 36.97 40.99
CA SER A 75 18.97 38.15 41.84
C SER A 75 18.10 39.21 41.15
N CYS A 76 17.08 39.62 41.91
CA CYS A 76 16.02 40.64 41.74
C CYS A 76 14.91 40.40 40.70
#